data_AF-A0A8C0PFB7-F1
#
_entry.id   AF-A0A8C0PFB7-F1
#
_cell.length_a   1.000
_cell.length_b   1.000
_cell.length_c   1.000
_cell.angle_alpha   90.00
_cell.angle_beta   90.00
_cell.angle_gamma   90.00
#
_symmetry.space_group_name_H-M   'P 1'
#
loop_
_entity.id
_entity.type
_entity.pdbx_description
1 polymer ?
#
loop_
_entity_poly.entity_id
_entity_poly.type
_entity_poly.pdbx_seq_one_letter_code
_entity_poly.pdbx_strand_id
1 'polypeptide(L)'
;MAEAAAAAGGPGVGAGSGSAAGGRRDSHPGRDRAGRRLRVLSGHLRGRPWEAVSTNECKARRAAAAAAPAAPTAAPAAQESGTIPKKRQEVMKWNGWGYNDSKFFFNKKGQVELTGKRYPLSGMILPTFKDWIQNTLGVSLEHKTTSKASLNPNDTPPSIVSEDFLHDLKEINISYSQEADDRVFRAHGHCLHEIFLLREGMFQRIPDIVLWPTCHDDVVKIVNLACKYNLCIIPIGGGTSVSYGLMCPADETRTIISLDTSQMNRILWVDENNLTAHVEAGITGQELERQLKESGYCTGHEPDSLEFSTVGGWVSTRASGMKKNIYGNIEDLVVHIKMVTPRGIIEKSSQGPRMSTGPDIHHFIMGSEGTLGVITEATIKIRPIPEYQKYGSVAFPNFEQGVACLREIAKQRCAPASIRLMDNQQFQFGHALKPQVSSIFTSFLDGLKKFYITKFKGFDPNQLTVATLLFEGDREKVLQHEKQVYDIAAKFGGLAAGEDNGQRGYLLTYVIAYIRDLGLEYYILGESFETSAPWDRVVDLCRNVKERITRECKEKGVQFAPLSTCRVTQIYDAGACIYFYFAFNYRGISDPLTVFEQTEWASYGSSG
;
A
#
# COMPACT_ATOMS: atom_id res chain seq x y z
N MET A 1 -0.72 -39.42 5.21
CA MET A 1 -0.60 -40.90 5.25
C MET A 1 -2.00 -41.48 5.34
N ALA A 2 -2.18 -42.64 4.71
CA ALA A 2 -3.38 -43.48 4.56
C ALA A 2 -4.31 -43.14 3.36
N GLU A 3 -4.25 -44.07 2.41
CA GLU A 3 -4.88 -44.17 1.09
C GLU A 3 -6.24 -44.88 1.11
N ALA A 4 -7.02 -44.58 0.05
CA ALA A 4 -7.77 -45.45 -0.87
C ALA A 4 -8.67 -46.60 -0.38
N ALA A 5 -9.88 -46.66 -0.96
CA ALA A 5 -10.35 -47.81 -1.76
C ALA A 5 -11.59 -47.45 -2.61
N ALA A 6 -11.70 -48.11 -3.76
CA ALA A 6 -12.62 -47.85 -4.86
C ALA A 6 -13.60 -49.03 -5.12
N ALA A 7 -14.47 -48.81 -6.13
CA ALA A 7 -15.23 -49.79 -6.94
C ALA A 7 -16.60 -50.25 -6.37
N ALA A 8 -17.64 -50.59 -7.15
CA ALA A 8 -17.78 -50.92 -8.57
C ALA A 8 -19.28 -50.87 -9.00
N GLY A 9 -19.56 -50.92 -10.31
CA GLY A 9 -20.77 -51.60 -10.82
C GLY A 9 -21.47 -51.01 -12.05
N GLY A 10 -21.00 -51.35 -13.26
CA GLY A 10 -21.86 -51.43 -14.47
C GLY A 10 -22.64 -52.77 -14.50
N PRO A 11 -23.52 -53.04 -15.49
CA PRO A 11 -23.03 -53.53 -16.79
C PRO A 11 -23.92 -53.21 -18.02
N GLY A 12 -23.42 -53.46 -19.25
CA GLY A 12 -24.28 -53.43 -20.45
C GLY A 12 -23.63 -53.49 -21.84
N VAL A 13 -22.80 -54.50 -22.10
CA VAL A 13 -22.53 -55.29 -23.35
C VAL A 13 -22.94 -54.74 -24.74
N GLY A 14 -22.01 -54.83 -25.70
CA GLY A 14 -22.32 -54.98 -27.14
C GLY A 14 -21.13 -54.79 -28.09
N ALA A 15 -20.50 -55.89 -28.54
CA ALA A 15 -19.33 -55.94 -29.43
C ALA A 15 -19.70 -55.99 -30.92
N GLY A 16 -18.77 -55.62 -31.83
CA GLY A 16 -18.81 -56.08 -33.23
C GLY A 16 -18.07 -55.26 -34.31
N SER A 17 -16.83 -55.66 -34.60
CA SER A 17 -16.18 -55.80 -35.93
C SER A 17 -16.25 -54.71 -37.03
N GLY A 18 -15.07 -54.22 -37.45
CA GLY A 18 -14.43 -54.69 -38.70
C GLY A 18 -14.81 -54.10 -40.08
N SER A 19 -13.95 -53.21 -40.56
CA SER A 19 -13.41 -53.13 -41.94
C SER A 19 -14.18 -52.43 -43.09
N ALA A 20 -13.34 -51.92 -44.00
CA ALA A 20 -13.50 -51.72 -45.43
C ALA A 20 -13.95 -50.34 -45.95
N ALA A 21 -13.04 -49.78 -46.75
CA ALA A 21 -13.14 -48.56 -47.53
C ALA A 21 -13.90 -48.79 -48.85
N GLY A 22 -14.44 -47.70 -49.44
CA GLY A 22 -14.63 -47.64 -50.89
C GLY A 22 -15.77 -46.76 -51.42
N GLY A 23 -15.41 -45.59 -51.97
CA GLY A 23 -16.16 -44.86 -53.02
C GLY A 23 -17.15 -43.80 -52.52
N ARG A 24 -17.39 -42.66 -53.18
CA ARG A 24 -16.95 -42.05 -54.44
C ARG A 24 -17.27 -40.54 -54.37
N ARG A 25 -16.45 -39.73 -55.06
CA ARG A 25 -16.71 -38.47 -55.80
C ARG A 25 -17.71 -37.44 -55.24
N ASP A 26 -17.26 -36.19 -55.03
CA ASP A 26 -17.60 -35.09 -55.94
C ASP A 26 -16.85 -33.75 -55.66
N SER A 27 -16.46 -33.10 -56.76
CA SER A 27 -16.26 -31.66 -57.04
C SER A 27 -15.41 -30.71 -56.14
N HIS A 28 -14.38 -30.12 -56.77
CA HIS A 28 -13.66 -28.85 -56.52
C HIS A 28 -14.55 -27.61 -56.20
N PRO A 29 -14.04 -26.42 -55.77
CA PRO A 29 -12.64 -25.94 -55.67
C PRO A 29 -12.30 -25.17 -54.35
N GLY A 30 -11.15 -25.45 -53.72
CA GLY A 30 -10.70 -24.65 -52.56
C GLY A 30 -9.21 -24.64 -52.26
N ARG A 31 -8.39 -25.32 -53.07
CA ARG A 31 -6.97 -25.59 -52.73
C ARG A 31 -5.96 -24.53 -53.17
N ASP A 32 -6.39 -23.37 -53.65
CA ASP A 32 -5.47 -22.32 -54.12
C ASP A 32 -5.41 -21.06 -53.23
N ARG A 33 -6.06 -21.07 -52.06
CA ARG A 33 -5.92 -20.00 -51.04
C ARG A 33 -5.06 -20.36 -49.83
N ALA A 34 -4.74 -21.64 -49.63
CA ALA A 34 -3.90 -22.10 -48.50
C ALA A 34 -2.39 -22.01 -48.79
N GLY A 35 -1.97 -22.12 -50.06
CA GLY A 35 -0.56 -22.04 -50.45
C GLY A 35 0.05 -20.64 -50.54
N ARG A 36 -0.78 -19.58 -50.55
CA ARG A 36 -0.33 -18.17 -50.61
C ARG A 36 -0.27 -17.48 -49.24
N ARG A 37 -0.88 -18.02 -48.18
CA ARG A 37 -0.77 -17.49 -46.80
C ARG A 37 0.43 -18.05 -46.02
N LEU A 38 1.08 -19.11 -46.49
CA LEU A 38 2.27 -19.70 -45.85
C LEU A 38 3.63 -19.17 -46.36
N ARG A 39 3.62 -18.21 -47.31
CA ARG A 39 4.84 -17.53 -47.80
C ARG A 39 5.05 -16.11 -47.26
N VAL A 40 4.10 -15.58 -46.47
CA VAL A 40 4.24 -14.29 -45.77
C VAL A 40 4.63 -14.47 -44.29
N LEU A 41 4.55 -15.70 -43.75
CA LEU A 41 4.93 -16.02 -42.36
C LEU A 41 6.23 -16.80 -42.20
N SER A 42 6.89 -17.18 -43.30
CA SER A 42 8.18 -17.89 -43.30
C SER A 42 9.39 -17.01 -43.64
N GLY A 43 9.18 -15.70 -43.86
CA GLY A 43 10.24 -14.72 -44.12
C GLY A 43 10.66 -13.86 -42.91
N HIS A 44 10.07 -14.06 -41.73
CA HIS A 44 10.36 -13.30 -40.50
C HIS A 44 10.95 -14.15 -39.37
N LEU A 45 11.29 -15.41 -39.63
CA LEU A 45 11.81 -16.37 -38.64
C LEU A 45 13.19 -16.95 -39.04
N ARG A 46 14.06 -16.13 -39.65
CA ARG A 46 15.47 -16.48 -39.83
C ARG A 46 16.39 -15.42 -39.21
N GLY A 47 16.95 -15.81 -38.06
CA GLY A 47 18.15 -15.35 -37.38
C GLY A 47 18.70 -13.95 -37.66
N ARG A 48 18.72 -13.12 -36.62
CA ARG A 48 19.85 -12.21 -36.39
C ARG A 48 20.64 -12.72 -35.18
N PRO A 49 21.98 -12.80 -35.23
CA PRO A 49 22.78 -13.01 -34.03
C PRO A 49 22.57 -11.83 -33.08
N TRP A 50 22.57 -12.12 -31.78
CA TRP A 50 22.68 -11.12 -30.72
C TRP A 50 23.97 -10.32 -30.93
N GLU A 51 23.86 -9.11 -31.48
CA GLU A 51 24.91 -8.12 -31.40
C GLU A 51 24.78 -7.40 -30.06
N ALA A 52 25.81 -7.55 -29.23
CA ALA A 52 25.96 -6.83 -27.98
C ALA A 52 25.93 -5.32 -28.27
N VAL A 53 25.01 -4.60 -27.64
CA VAL A 53 25.05 -3.14 -27.59
C VAL A 53 26.35 -2.73 -26.92
N SER A 54 27.22 -2.07 -27.68
CA SER A 54 28.57 -1.74 -27.19
C SER A 54 28.52 -0.76 -26.02
N THR A 55 29.48 -0.88 -25.11
CA THR A 55 29.72 -0.01 -23.95
C THR A 55 29.82 1.49 -24.28
N ASN A 56 29.92 1.86 -25.57
CA ASN A 56 29.95 3.24 -26.03
C ASN A 56 28.57 3.91 -26.09
N GLU A 57 27.46 3.18 -26.26
CA GLU A 57 26.12 3.80 -26.27
C GLU A 57 25.65 4.23 -24.88
N CYS A 58 26.00 3.48 -23.82
CA CYS A 58 25.79 3.89 -22.43
C CYS A 58 26.63 5.13 -22.05
N LYS A 59 27.86 5.24 -22.57
CA LYS A 59 28.72 6.43 -22.36
C LYS A 59 28.20 7.66 -23.11
N ALA A 60 27.72 7.49 -24.35
CA ALA A 60 27.13 8.57 -25.13
C ALA A 60 25.85 9.14 -24.48
N ARG A 61 25.03 8.27 -23.86
CA ARG A 61 23.82 8.68 -23.13
C ARG A 61 24.12 9.37 -21.79
N ARG A 62 25.25 9.04 -21.12
CA ARG A 62 25.75 9.78 -19.95
C ARG A 62 26.23 11.19 -20.30
N ALA A 63 26.82 11.40 -21.48
CA ALA A 63 27.35 12.71 -21.90
C ALA A 63 26.24 13.69 -22.33
N ALA A 64 25.15 13.21 -22.93
CA ALA A 64 24.02 14.04 -23.34
C ALA A 64 23.26 14.70 -22.17
N ALA A 65 23.34 14.13 -20.96
CA ALA A 65 22.77 14.72 -19.75
C ALA A 65 23.58 15.92 -19.21
N ALA A 66 24.83 16.11 -19.67
CA ALA A 66 25.73 17.14 -19.17
C ALA A 66 25.80 18.39 -20.07
N ALA A 67 25.12 18.42 -21.22
CA ALA A 67 25.26 19.48 -22.21
C ALA A 67 23.90 19.91 -22.82
N ALA A 68 23.11 20.70 -22.09
CA ALA A 68 22.03 21.48 -22.66
C ALA A 68 22.04 22.90 -22.05
N PRO A 69 22.09 23.99 -22.85
CA PRO A 69 22.16 25.34 -22.33
C PRO A 69 20.77 25.88 -21.98
N ALA A 70 20.66 26.59 -20.85
CA ALA A 70 19.42 27.18 -20.37
C ALA A 70 19.08 28.50 -21.08
N ALA A 71 17.83 28.64 -21.55
CA ALA A 71 17.24 29.91 -21.93
C ALA A 71 16.38 30.46 -20.78
N PRO A 72 16.34 31.79 -20.55
CA PRO A 72 15.78 32.35 -19.32
C PRO A 72 14.27 32.55 -19.47
N THR A 73 13.49 31.74 -18.76
CA THR A 73 12.08 32.01 -18.48
C THR A 73 11.84 31.86 -16.99
N ALA A 74 11.16 32.85 -16.39
CA ALA A 74 10.97 33.01 -14.96
C ALA A 74 10.62 31.70 -14.24
N ALA A 75 11.42 31.37 -13.22
CA ALA A 75 11.30 30.13 -12.46
C ALA A 75 9.94 30.03 -11.75
N PRO A 76 9.15 28.96 -11.99
CA PRO A 76 8.13 28.55 -11.04
C PRO A 76 8.83 28.12 -9.74
N ALA A 77 8.17 28.32 -8.60
CA ALA A 77 8.68 27.85 -7.31
C ALA A 77 9.08 26.37 -7.41
N ALA A 78 10.32 26.04 -7.03
CA ALA A 78 10.86 24.69 -7.09
C ALA A 78 9.94 23.71 -6.35
N GLN A 79 9.23 22.87 -7.11
CA GLN A 79 8.45 21.77 -6.58
C GLN A 79 9.41 20.70 -6.06
N GLU A 80 9.27 20.28 -4.81
CA GLU A 80 10.06 19.18 -4.24
C GLU A 80 9.87 17.92 -5.09
N SER A 81 10.97 17.31 -5.54
CA SER A 81 10.95 16.04 -6.27
C SER A 81 10.37 14.93 -5.38
N GLY A 82 9.43 14.14 -5.89
CA GLY A 82 8.86 12.96 -5.20
C GLY A 82 9.81 11.75 -5.16
N THR A 83 11.04 11.91 -5.65
CA THR A 83 12.07 10.86 -5.65
C THR A 83 12.67 10.70 -4.25
N ILE A 84 12.76 9.44 -3.80
CA ILE A 84 13.43 9.11 -2.53
C ILE A 84 14.96 9.30 -2.69
N PRO A 85 15.62 10.14 -1.88
CA PRO A 85 17.06 10.31 -1.94
C PRO A 85 17.79 9.07 -1.38
N LYS A 86 19.05 8.86 -1.79
CA LYS A 86 19.87 7.74 -1.29
C LYS A 86 20.06 7.82 0.23
N LYS A 87 20.39 9.01 0.74
CA LYS A 87 20.47 9.34 2.17
C LYS A 87 19.09 9.74 2.67
N ARG A 88 18.24 8.75 2.93
CA ARG A 88 16.80 8.94 3.23
C ARG A 88 16.56 9.82 4.46
N GLN A 89 17.40 9.68 5.48
CA GLN A 89 17.40 10.41 6.74
C GLN A 89 17.52 11.94 6.60
N GLU A 90 17.97 12.45 5.44
CA GLU A 90 17.98 13.89 5.16
C GLU A 90 16.56 14.45 5.05
N VAL A 91 15.62 13.65 4.55
CA VAL A 91 14.24 14.06 4.24
C VAL A 91 13.21 13.33 5.11
N MET A 92 13.49 12.09 5.49
CA MET A 92 12.61 11.18 6.22
C MET A 92 13.13 10.94 7.64
N LYS A 93 12.21 10.66 8.57
CA LYS A 93 12.58 10.28 9.94
C LYS A 93 13.24 8.91 9.93
N TRP A 94 14.36 8.78 10.63
CA TRP A 94 15.07 7.52 10.78
C TRP A 94 14.43 6.58 11.83
N ASN A 95 13.58 7.12 12.72
CA ASN A 95 13.02 6.42 13.89
C ASN A 95 11.48 6.50 14.00
N GLY A 96 10.79 6.71 12.88
CA GLY A 96 9.34 6.90 12.85
C GLY A 96 8.80 7.09 11.44
N TRP A 97 7.53 7.47 11.33
CA TRP A 97 6.88 7.63 10.03
C TRP A 97 7.17 8.98 9.35
N GLY A 98 7.45 8.91 8.06
CA GLY A 98 7.33 10.01 7.10
C GLY A 98 8.41 11.08 7.19
N TYR A 99 8.11 12.26 6.64
CA TYR A 99 9.04 13.38 6.52
C TYR A 99 9.50 13.99 7.86
N ASN A 100 10.75 14.46 7.92
CA ASN A 100 11.35 15.14 9.07
C ASN A 100 10.61 16.44 9.46
N ASP A 101 10.06 17.14 8.48
CA ASP A 101 9.36 18.41 8.66
C ASP A 101 7.96 18.28 9.28
N SER A 102 7.47 17.04 9.44
CA SER A 102 6.09 16.72 9.81
C SER A 102 6.05 15.86 11.07
N LYS A 103 5.70 16.46 12.20
CA LYS A 103 5.46 15.76 13.46
C LYS A 103 4.40 16.48 14.29
N PHE A 104 3.63 15.70 15.03
CA PHE A 104 2.75 16.26 16.05
C PHE A 104 3.55 16.66 17.29
N PHE A 105 3.17 17.77 17.90
CA PHE A 105 3.73 18.21 19.18
C PHE A 105 2.67 18.96 19.99
N PHE A 106 2.91 19.06 21.30
CA PHE A 106 2.13 19.95 22.18
C PHE A 106 2.78 21.34 22.19
N ASN A 107 2.05 22.36 21.76
CA ASN A 107 2.53 23.74 21.75
C ASN A 107 2.60 24.32 23.18
N LYS A 108 3.03 25.58 23.32
CA LYS A 108 3.17 26.25 24.63
C LYS A 108 1.87 26.35 25.44
N LYS A 109 0.71 26.18 24.81
CA LYS A 109 -0.62 26.16 25.45
C LYS A 109 -1.10 24.73 25.73
N GLY A 110 -0.27 23.73 25.48
CA GLY A 110 -0.61 22.31 25.61
C GLY A 110 -1.61 21.83 24.56
N GLN A 111 -1.71 22.49 23.40
CA GLN A 111 -2.59 22.06 22.31
C GLN A 111 -1.79 21.30 21.25
N VAL A 112 -2.40 20.32 20.61
CA VAL A 112 -1.74 19.51 19.58
C VAL A 112 -1.69 20.27 18.26
N GLU A 113 -0.53 20.26 17.61
CA GLU A 113 -0.28 20.89 16.32
C GLU A 113 0.66 20.00 15.49
N LEU A 114 0.46 19.98 14.16
CA LEU A 114 1.35 19.30 13.20
C LEU A 114 2.34 20.32 12.63
N THR A 115 3.64 20.05 12.68
CA THR A 115 4.65 20.93 12.07
C THR A 115 4.59 20.96 10.54
N GLY A 116 5.36 21.88 9.95
CA GLY A 116 5.58 21.94 8.50
C GLY A 116 4.44 22.62 7.74
N LYS A 117 4.38 22.35 6.42
CA LYS A 117 3.34 22.87 5.50
C LYS A 117 2.90 21.83 4.44
N ARG A 118 3.28 20.56 4.65
CA ARG A 118 3.10 19.50 3.65
C ARG A 118 1.64 19.06 3.51
N TYR A 119 0.91 19.01 4.62
CA TYR A 119 -0.47 18.57 4.65
C TYR A 119 -1.41 19.75 4.91
N PRO A 120 -2.69 19.69 4.49
CA PRO A 120 -3.68 20.71 4.82
C PRO A 120 -3.86 20.95 6.32
N LEU A 121 -3.55 19.97 7.17
CA LEU A 121 -3.57 20.10 8.64
C LEU A 121 -2.28 20.68 9.25
N SER A 122 -1.21 20.83 8.47
CA SER A 122 0.05 21.36 8.96
C SER A 122 -0.11 22.82 9.42
N GLY A 123 0.42 23.13 10.60
CA GLY A 123 0.30 24.44 11.27
C GLY A 123 -1.08 24.73 11.88
N MET A 124 -2.04 23.80 11.79
CA MET A 124 -3.35 23.97 12.41
C MET A 124 -3.36 23.44 13.84
N ILE A 125 -3.97 24.21 14.75
CA ILE A 125 -4.19 23.81 16.15
C ILE A 125 -5.40 22.87 16.21
N LEU A 126 -5.24 21.74 16.90
CA LEU A 126 -6.27 20.72 17.18
C LEU A 126 -6.66 20.81 18.67
N PRO A 127 -7.56 21.74 19.04
CA PRO A 127 -7.78 22.11 20.43
C PRO A 127 -8.36 20.99 21.30
N THR A 128 -9.17 20.11 20.72
CA THR A 128 -9.86 19.01 21.43
C THR A 128 -9.07 17.71 21.45
N PHE A 129 -7.96 17.63 20.69
CA PHE A 129 -7.26 16.36 20.52
C PHE A 129 -6.58 15.91 21.81
N LYS A 130 -6.02 16.85 22.59
CA LYS A 130 -5.48 16.56 23.93
C LYS A 130 -6.53 15.86 24.78
N ASP A 131 -7.67 16.50 24.98
CA ASP A 131 -8.74 16.00 25.86
C ASP A 131 -9.20 14.60 25.43
N TRP A 132 -9.30 14.36 24.12
CA TRP A 132 -9.64 13.05 23.60
C TRP A 132 -8.60 11.97 23.96
N ILE A 133 -7.30 12.25 23.82
CA ILE A 133 -6.25 11.28 24.18
C ILE A 133 -6.28 11.02 25.70
N GLN A 134 -6.45 12.07 26.52
CA GLN A 134 -6.51 11.93 27.98
C GLN A 134 -7.71 11.07 28.41
N ASN A 135 -8.89 11.31 27.84
CA ASN A 135 -10.10 10.58 28.18
C ASN A 135 -10.09 9.13 27.63
N THR A 136 -9.50 8.92 26.46
CA THR A 136 -9.53 7.60 25.79
C THR A 136 -8.45 6.66 26.32
N LEU A 137 -7.25 7.18 26.61
CA LEU A 137 -6.07 6.37 26.90
C LEU A 137 -5.41 6.70 28.25
N GLY A 138 -5.98 7.61 29.04
CA GLY A 138 -5.44 7.97 30.36
C GLY A 138 -4.07 8.66 30.29
N VAL A 139 -3.76 9.34 29.17
CA VAL A 139 -2.46 10.02 28.99
C VAL A 139 -2.35 11.24 29.90
N SER A 140 -1.17 11.42 30.50
CA SER A 140 -0.77 12.66 31.15
C SER A 140 0.43 13.27 30.42
N LEU A 141 0.37 14.57 30.14
CA LEU A 141 1.47 15.31 29.52
C LEU A 141 2.69 15.45 30.43
N GLU A 142 2.54 15.16 31.71
CA GLU A 142 3.65 15.11 32.69
C GLU A 142 4.55 13.90 32.46
N HIS A 143 4.05 12.87 31.76
CA HIS A 143 4.77 11.63 31.53
C HIS A 143 5.18 11.51 30.06
N LYS A 144 6.44 11.86 29.80
CA LYS A 144 7.06 11.74 28.48
C LYS A 144 8.14 10.67 28.50
N THR A 145 8.26 9.88 27.43
CA THR A 145 9.43 9.00 27.24
C THR A 145 10.59 9.77 26.61
N THR A 146 11.80 9.27 26.82
CA THR A 146 13.02 9.76 26.17
C THR A 146 13.56 8.67 25.26
N SER A 147 13.30 8.80 23.96
CA SER A 147 13.82 7.87 22.94
C SER A 147 15.10 8.42 22.27
N LYS A 148 15.84 7.56 21.58
CA LYS A 148 17.02 7.96 20.77
C LYS A 148 16.63 9.03 19.74
N ALA A 149 17.29 10.19 19.79
CA ALA A 149 17.09 11.29 18.83
C ALA A 149 17.80 11.05 17.49
N SER A 150 18.94 10.36 17.54
CA SER A 150 19.76 9.98 16.40
C SER A 150 20.29 8.57 16.57
N LEU A 151 20.62 7.92 15.47
CA LEU A 151 21.34 6.65 15.48
C LEU A 151 22.73 6.85 16.12
N ASN A 152 23.13 5.94 17.02
CA ASN A 152 24.50 5.84 17.49
C ASN A 152 25.22 4.77 16.65
N PRO A 153 26.16 5.13 15.77
CA PRO A 153 26.85 4.15 14.91
C PRO A 153 27.59 3.06 15.70
N ASN A 154 28.03 3.36 16.93
CA ASN A 154 28.72 2.40 17.79
C ASN A 154 27.82 1.26 18.28
N ASP A 155 26.49 1.43 18.23
CA ASP A 155 25.53 0.39 18.60
C ASP A 155 25.27 -0.56 17.42
N THR A 156 25.74 -0.25 16.20
CA THR A 156 25.40 -1.00 14.99
C THR A 156 26.38 -2.15 14.74
N PRO A 157 25.90 -3.34 14.32
CA PRO A 157 26.78 -4.41 13.88
C PRO A 157 27.70 -3.95 12.73
N PRO A 158 28.98 -4.36 12.70
CA PRO A 158 29.90 -4.00 11.62
C PRO A 158 29.40 -4.52 10.28
N SER A 159 29.80 -3.85 9.19
CA SER A 159 29.56 -4.33 7.83
C SER A 159 30.52 -5.48 7.51
N ILE A 160 30.00 -6.66 7.17
CA ILE A 160 30.82 -7.83 6.79
C ILE A 160 30.65 -8.10 5.30
N VAL A 161 31.66 -7.70 4.51
CA VAL A 161 31.64 -7.76 3.04
C VAL A 161 33.00 -8.22 2.51
N SER A 162 33.01 -9.13 1.53
CA SER A 162 34.25 -9.59 0.87
C SER A 162 34.87 -8.50 -0.03
N GLU A 163 36.19 -8.36 0.02
CA GLU A 163 36.93 -7.41 -0.83
C GLU A 163 36.85 -7.75 -2.33
N ASP A 164 36.83 -9.05 -2.69
CA ASP A 164 36.69 -9.48 -4.09
C ASP A 164 35.33 -9.03 -4.66
N PHE A 165 34.27 -9.14 -3.87
CA PHE A 165 32.96 -8.62 -4.25
C PHE A 165 32.96 -7.10 -4.37
N LEU A 166 33.57 -6.37 -3.42
CA LEU A 166 33.67 -4.92 -3.49
C LEU A 166 34.46 -4.44 -4.72
N HIS A 167 35.49 -5.17 -5.11
CA HIS A 167 36.26 -4.90 -6.32
C HIS A 167 35.36 -5.02 -7.56
N ASP A 168 34.69 -6.16 -7.76
CA ASP A 168 33.78 -6.38 -8.88
C ASP A 168 32.61 -5.37 -8.89
N LEU A 169 32.09 -5.01 -7.72
CA LEU A 169 31.03 -4.02 -7.59
C LEU A 169 31.48 -2.62 -8.05
N LYS A 170 32.72 -2.23 -7.75
CA LYS A 170 33.31 -0.97 -8.24
C LYS A 170 33.43 -0.97 -9.77
N GLU A 171 33.82 -2.09 -10.38
CA GLU A 171 33.96 -2.19 -11.84
C GLU A 171 32.63 -1.96 -12.58
N ILE A 172 31.51 -2.45 -12.03
CA ILE A 172 30.19 -2.26 -12.64
C ILE A 172 29.59 -0.86 -12.38
N ASN A 173 30.27 0.01 -11.62
CA ASN A 173 29.91 1.40 -11.37
C ASN A 173 28.50 1.60 -10.77
N ILE A 174 28.06 0.66 -9.93
CA ILE A 174 26.81 0.78 -9.17
C ILE A 174 27.11 1.50 -7.85
N SER A 175 26.29 2.49 -7.51
CA SER A 175 26.41 3.21 -6.24
C SER A 175 26.12 2.27 -5.07
N TYR A 176 26.94 2.33 -4.03
CA TYR A 176 26.75 1.53 -2.82
C TYR A 176 27.17 2.29 -1.55
N SER A 177 26.75 1.79 -0.38
CA SER A 177 27.12 2.31 0.93
C SER A 177 27.23 1.19 1.97
N GLN A 178 28.22 1.31 2.86
CA GLN A 178 28.37 0.48 4.07
C GLN A 178 28.12 1.30 5.35
N GLU A 179 27.66 2.54 5.21
CA GLU A 179 27.41 3.44 6.34
C GLU A 179 26.27 2.92 7.22
N ALA A 180 26.43 3.10 8.53
CA ALA A 180 25.48 2.59 9.53
C ALA A 180 24.07 3.17 9.36
N ASP A 181 23.98 4.46 9.03
CA ASP A 181 22.71 5.17 8.81
C ASP A 181 21.92 4.57 7.64
N ASP A 182 22.57 4.33 6.51
CA ASP A 182 21.95 3.77 5.31
C ASP A 182 21.47 2.33 5.50
N ARG A 183 22.27 1.54 6.24
CA ARG A 183 21.98 0.14 6.55
C ARG A 183 20.81 0.01 7.52
N VAL A 184 20.84 0.76 8.62
CA VAL A 184 19.77 0.73 9.63
C VAL A 184 18.45 1.22 9.05
N PHE A 185 18.44 2.30 8.26
CA PHE A 185 17.21 2.82 7.63
C PHE A 185 16.50 1.75 6.77
N ARG A 186 17.24 0.77 6.24
CA ARG A 186 16.73 -0.27 5.35
C ARG A 186 16.61 -1.64 6.02
N ALA A 187 16.76 -1.70 7.33
CA ALA A 187 16.65 -2.93 8.12
C ALA A 187 15.23 -3.21 8.62
N HIS A 188 14.28 -2.33 8.31
CA HIS A 188 12.94 -2.36 8.90
C HIS A 188 11.83 -1.88 7.97
N GLY A 189 10.61 -2.25 8.32
CA GLY A 189 9.37 -1.62 7.89
C GLY A 189 8.82 -0.65 8.96
N HIS A 190 7.51 -0.70 9.17
CA HIS A 190 6.79 0.14 10.11
C HIS A 190 5.90 -0.69 11.04
N CYS A 191 6.24 -1.95 11.34
CA CYS A 191 5.62 -2.64 12.47
C CYS A 191 6.02 -1.95 13.79
N LEU A 192 5.13 -1.99 14.79
CA LEU A 192 5.38 -1.35 16.08
C LEU A 192 6.71 -1.76 16.71
N HIS A 193 7.00 -3.06 16.71
CA HIS A 193 8.22 -3.61 17.30
C HIS A 193 9.47 -3.01 16.65
N GLU A 194 9.49 -2.88 15.32
CA GLU A 194 10.61 -2.32 14.58
C GLU A 194 10.85 -0.85 14.93
N ILE A 195 9.76 -0.05 14.99
CA ILE A 195 9.84 1.36 15.41
C ILE A 195 10.30 1.47 16.87
N PHE A 196 9.85 0.56 17.75
CA PHE A 196 10.28 0.55 19.14
C PHE A 196 11.77 0.23 19.27
N LEU A 197 12.30 -0.73 18.51
CA LEU A 197 13.73 -1.05 18.46
C LEU A 197 14.57 0.14 17.97
N LEU A 198 14.12 0.88 16.94
CA LEU A 198 14.81 2.09 16.50
C LEU A 198 14.92 3.14 17.61
N ARG A 199 13.87 3.27 18.42
CA ARG A 199 13.74 4.30 19.44
C ARG A 199 14.45 3.96 20.74
N GLU A 200 14.44 2.69 21.14
CA GLU A 200 14.88 2.25 22.47
C GLU A 200 16.02 1.22 22.44
N GLY A 201 16.33 0.65 21.26
CA GLY A 201 17.24 -0.48 21.14
C GLY A 201 18.06 -0.48 19.85
N MET A 202 18.27 -1.68 19.29
CA MET A 202 18.93 -1.93 18.01
C MET A 202 18.46 -3.28 17.45
N PHE A 203 18.45 -3.42 16.13
CA PHE A 203 18.17 -4.71 15.48
C PHE A 203 19.32 -5.70 15.69
N GLN A 204 18.98 -6.99 15.82
CA GLN A 204 20.00 -8.06 15.94
C GLN A 204 20.81 -8.21 14.64
N ARG A 205 20.16 -8.05 13.49
CA ARG A 205 20.75 -8.11 12.16
C ARG A 205 20.24 -6.95 11.32
N ILE A 206 21.16 -6.30 10.62
CA ILE A 206 20.89 -5.26 9.63
C ILE A 206 21.59 -5.64 8.32
N PRO A 207 21.21 -5.09 7.15
CA PRO A 207 21.96 -5.29 5.92
C PRO A 207 23.45 -4.94 6.11
N ASP A 208 24.35 -5.65 5.44
CA ASP A 208 25.79 -5.32 5.48
C ASP A 208 26.11 -4.19 4.51
N ILE A 209 25.45 -4.17 3.35
CA ILE A 209 25.69 -3.18 2.31
C ILE A 209 24.39 -2.80 1.61
N VAL A 210 24.29 -1.54 1.20
CA VAL A 210 23.18 -0.99 0.43
C VAL A 210 23.64 -0.72 -0.99
N LEU A 211 22.89 -1.15 -1.99
CA LEU A 211 23.15 -0.87 -3.42
C LEU A 211 21.97 -0.13 -4.03
N TRP A 212 22.28 0.81 -4.94
CA TRP A 212 21.28 1.59 -5.68
C TRP A 212 21.39 1.35 -7.20
N PRO A 213 20.80 0.27 -7.73
CA PRO A 213 20.65 0.09 -9.18
C PRO A 213 19.81 1.21 -9.78
N THR A 214 20.11 1.56 -11.03
CA THR A 214 19.43 2.65 -11.75
C THR A 214 18.68 2.18 -13.00
N CYS A 215 18.73 0.87 -13.29
CA CYS A 215 18.07 0.23 -14.42
C CYS A 215 18.01 -1.29 -14.23
N HIS A 216 17.27 -1.97 -15.10
CA HIS A 216 17.17 -3.44 -15.14
C HIS A 216 18.55 -4.15 -15.19
N ASP A 217 19.46 -3.69 -16.05
CA ASP A 217 20.76 -4.34 -16.25
C ASP A 217 21.66 -4.28 -15.01
N ASP A 218 21.53 -3.22 -14.19
CA ASP A 218 22.23 -3.13 -12.91
C ASP A 218 21.77 -4.24 -11.98
N VAL A 219 20.45 -4.49 -11.91
CA VAL A 219 19.88 -5.57 -11.10
C VAL A 219 20.35 -6.94 -11.59
N VAL A 220 20.42 -7.17 -12.90
CA VAL A 220 20.98 -8.41 -13.48
C VAL A 220 22.42 -8.63 -13.02
N LYS A 221 23.27 -7.60 -13.08
CA LYS A 221 24.66 -7.69 -12.61
C LYS A 221 24.76 -7.98 -11.11
N ILE A 222 23.94 -7.32 -10.29
CA ILE A 222 23.91 -7.55 -8.83
C ILE A 222 23.51 -8.99 -8.50
N VAL A 223 22.45 -9.51 -9.13
CA VAL A 223 22.00 -10.89 -8.89
C VAL A 223 23.05 -11.90 -9.36
N ASN A 224 23.76 -11.64 -10.47
CA ASN A 224 24.88 -12.46 -10.90
C ASN A 224 26.04 -12.47 -9.89
N LEU A 225 26.40 -11.30 -9.32
CA LEU A 225 27.39 -11.20 -8.26
C LEU A 225 26.95 -11.92 -6.98
N ALA A 226 25.67 -11.83 -6.62
CA ALA A 226 25.12 -12.56 -5.48
C ALA A 226 25.21 -14.08 -5.66
N CYS A 227 24.98 -14.58 -6.88
CA CYS A 227 25.21 -16.00 -7.19
C CYS A 227 26.70 -16.36 -7.10
N LYS A 228 27.60 -15.53 -7.63
CA LYS A 228 29.06 -15.75 -7.62
C LYS A 228 29.64 -15.80 -6.21
N TYR A 229 29.20 -14.90 -5.34
CA TYR A 229 29.76 -14.70 -4.00
C TYR A 229 28.89 -15.24 -2.86
N ASN A 230 27.80 -15.95 -3.18
CA ASN A 230 26.82 -16.48 -2.22
C ASN A 230 26.29 -15.40 -1.25
N LEU A 231 25.74 -14.32 -1.83
CA LEU A 231 25.19 -13.19 -1.08
C LEU A 231 23.68 -13.37 -0.89
N CYS A 232 23.14 -12.83 0.21
CA CYS A 232 21.70 -12.71 0.43
C CYS A 232 21.23 -11.33 -0.09
N ILE A 233 20.07 -11.28 -0.74
CA ILE A 233 19.48 -10.01 -1.23
C ILE A 233 18.11 -9.84 -0.59
N ILE A 234 17.87 -8.66 -0.01
CA ILE A 234 16.55 -8.19 0.41
C ILE A 234 16.22 -6.93 -0.41
N PRO A 235 15.28 -6.99 -1.37
CA PRO A 235 14.85 -5.82 -2.11
C PRO A 235 14.10 -4.83 -1.22
N ILE A 236 14.36 -3.54 -1.38
CA ILE A 236 13.62 -2.49 -0.70
C ILE A 236 13.17 -1.40 -1.68
N GLY A 237 11.89 -1.05 -1.60
CA GLY A 237 11.31 0.13 -2.25
C GLY A 237 11.16 1.25 -1.22
N GLY A 238 9.93 1.59 -0.89
CA GLY A 238 9.61 2.63 0.09
C GLY A 238 10.02 2.36 1.53
N GLY A 239 10.26 1.10 1.91
CA GLY A 239 10.47 0.74 3.33
C GLY A 239 9.16 0.71 4.13
N THR A 240 8.00 0.65 3.48
CA THR A 240 6.68 0.79 4.11
C THR A 240 6.02 -0.55 4.49
N SER A 241 6.81 -1.61 4.70
CA SER A 241 6.27 -2.93 5.08
C SER A 241 5.65 -2.86 6.47
N VAL A 242 4.55 -3.60 6.69
CA VAL A 242 3.93 -3.79 8.02
C VAL A 242 3.75 -5.29 8.31
N SER A 243 4.61 -6.13 7.71
CA SER A 243 4.59 -7.59 7.81
C SER A 243 5.93 -8.19 8.25
N TYR A 244 6.86 -7.35 8.74
CA TYR A 244 8.28 -7.73 8.95
C TYR A 244 9.02 -8.18 7.67
N GLY A 245 8.46 -7.95 6.47
CA GLY A 245 9.04 -8.41 5.20
C GLY A 245 10.41 -7.82 4.82
N LEU A 246 10.94 -6.88 5.61
CA LEU A 246 12.27 -6.29 5.44
C LEU A 246 13.25 -6.66 6.56
N MET A 247 12.75 -7.31 7.63
CA MET A 247 13.57 -7.69 8.77
C MET A 247 14.58 -8.76 8.36
N CYS A 248 15.87 -8.48 8.59
CA CYS A 248 16.92 -9.45 8.32
C CYS A 248 16.84 -10.63 9.31
N PRO A 249 16.83 -11.89 8.85
CA PRO A 249 16.92 -13.05 9.74
C PRO A 249 18.18 -12.98 10.61
N ALA A 250 18.03 -13.16 11.93
CA ALA A 250 19.11 -12.96 12.89
C ALA A 250 20.30 -13.90 12.69
N ASP A 251 20.04 -15.10 12.17
CA ASP A 251 21.00 -16.17 11.93
C ASP A 251 21.53 -16.20 10.47
N GLU A 252 21.15 -15.25 9.62
CA GLU A 252 21.71 -15.14 8.28
C GLU A 252 23.16 -14.65 8.35
N THR A 253 24.07 -15.60 8.11
CA THR A 253 25.52 -15.39 8.20
C THR A 253 26.16 -14.87 6.91
N ARG A 254 25.49 -14.99 5.76
CA ARG A 254 25.98 -14.42 4.50
C ARG A 254 25.91 -12.90 4.57
N THR A 255 26.71 -12.23 3.72
CA THR A 255 26.56 -10.80 3.47
C THR A 255 25.16 -10.52 2.90
N ILE A 256 24.41 -9.65 3.57
CA ILE A 256 23.07 -9.21 3.16
C ILE A 256 23.18 -7.89 2.40
N ILE A 257 22.76 -7.90 1.15
CA ILE A 257 22.55 -6.73 0.32
C ILE A 257 21.13 -6.22 0.54
N SER A 258 21.00 -4.96 0.97
CA SER A 258 19.77 -4.21 0.74
C SER A 258 19.80 -3.64 -0.68
N LEU A 259 18.95 -4.18 -1.55
CA LEU A 259 18.86 -3.75 -2.95
C LEU A 259 17.78 -2.68 -3.06
N ASP A 260 18.19 -1.42 -3.02
CA ASP A 260 17.31 -0.26 -2.98
C ASP A 260 16.92 0.20 -4.39
N THR A 261 15.65 0.05 -4.70
CA THR A 261 15.09 0.35 -6.03
C THR A 261 14.79 1.83 -6.27
N SER A 262 14.90 2.70 -5.26
CA SER A 262 14.47 4.12 -5.33
C SER A 262 15.06 4.96 -6.47
N GLN A 263 16.21 4.55 -7.03
CA GLN A 263 16.89 5.26 -8.12
C GLN A 263 16.54 4.71 -9.52
N MET A 264 15.76 3.64 -9.58
CA MET A 264 15.20 3.03 -10.78
C MET A 264 13.69 3.40 -10.80
N ASN A 265 13.40 4.64 -11.20
CA ASN A 265 12.15 5.33 -10.90
C ASN A 265 11.53 6.09 -12.10
N ARG A 266 11.88 5.73 -13.33
CA ARG A 266 11.41 6.41 -14.54
C ARG A 266 10.08 5.84 -15.02
N ILE A 267 9.23 6.71 -15.57
CA ILE A 267 8.26 6.29 -16.59
C ILE A 267 9.04 6.09 -17.89
N LEU A 268 9.08 4.84 -18.38
CA LEU A 268 9.83 4.46 -19.57
C LEU A 268 9.08 4.84 -20.85
N TRP A 269 7.77 4.64 -20.87
CA TRP A 269 6.87 5.13 -21.92
C TRP A 269 5.43 5.15 -21.44
N VAL A 270 4.62 5.98 -22.12
CA VAL A 270 3.16 6.05 -21.98
C VAL A 270 2.55 5.69 -23.32
N ASP A 271 1.69 4.69 -23.35
CA ASP A 271 0.93 4.28 -24.53
C ASP A 271 -0.51 4.77 -24.38
N GLU A 272 -0.79 5.88 -25.04
CA GLU A 272 -2.10 6.53 -25.03
C GLU A 272 -3.16 5.74 -25.81
N ASN A 273 -2.75 4.90 -26.77
CA ASN A 273 -3.70 4.09 -27.55
C ASN A 273 -4.23 2.93 -26.70
N ASN A 274 -3.35 2.29 -25.93
CA ASN A 274 -3.68 1.15 -25.08
C ASN A 274 -4.00 1.54 -23.63
N LEU A 275 -3.83 2.83 -23.28
CA LEU A 275 -3.99 3.37 -21.92
C LEU A 275 -3.19 2.58 -20.89
N THR A 276 -1.89 2.46 -21.17
CA THR A 276 -0.92 1.81 -20.28
C THR A 276 0.35 2.64 -20.16
N ALA A 277 0.97 2.64 -18.98
CA ALA A 277 2.30 3.19 -18.76
C ALA A 277 3.25 2.07 -18.36
N HIS A 278 4.46 2.07 -18.92
CA HIS A 278 5.53 1.17 -18.53
C HIS A 278 6.55 1.92 -17.69
N VAL A 279 6.81 1.41 -16.50
CA VAL A 279 7.53 2.14 -15.46
C VAL A 279 8.56 1.24 -14.80
N GLU A 280 9.65 1.86 -14.37
CA GLU A 280 10.61 1.25 -13.46
C GLU A 280 10.00 1.06 -12.07
N ALA A 281 10.30 -0.07 -11.44
CA ALA A 281 9.59 -0.55 -10.25
C ALA A 281 9.83 0.28 -8.98
N GLY A 282 10.86 1.13 -8.96
CA GLY A 282 11.20 1.97 -7.82
C GLY A 282 10.50 3.32 -7.77
N ILE A 283 9.67 3.66 -8.76
CA ILE A 283 8.89 4.90 -8.73
C ILE A 283 7.86 4.85 -7.59
N THR A 284 7.78 5.94 -6.81
CA THR A 284 6.77 6.08 -5.74
C THR A 284 5.40 6.37 -6.34
N GLY A 285 4.33 6.07 -5.60
CA GLY A 285 2.99 6.44 -6.05
C GLY A 285 2.80 7.93 -6.25
N GLN A 286 3.33 8.76 -5.34
CA GLN A 286 3.28 10.22 -5.47
C GLN A 286 3.94 10.71 -6.76
N GLU A 287 5.15 10.23 -7.07
CA GLU A 287 5.88 10.68 -8.25
C GLU A 287 5.28 10.14 -9.55
N LEU A 288 4.77 8.90 -9.53
CA LEU A 288 4.05 8.28 -10.64
C LEU A 288 2.79 9.08 -11.02
N GLU A 289 1.93 9.37 -10.05
CA GLU A 289 0.71 10.15 -10.29
C GLU A 289 1.05 11.59 -10.72
N ARG A 290 2.10 12.19 -10.14
CA ARG A 290 2.56 13.54 -10.51
C ARG A 290 2.99 13.61 -11.98
N GLN A 291 3.82 12.67 -12.44
CA GLN A 291 4.31 12.64 -13.83
C GLN A 291 3.20 12.28 -14.82
N LEU A 292 2.36 11.28 -14.52
CA LEU A 292 1.23 10.92 -15.39
C LEU A 292 0.24 12.08 -15.53
N LYS A 293 0.04 12.85 -14.46
CA LYS A 293 -0.86 14.01 -14.46
C LYS A 293 -0.41 15.09 -15.43
N GLU A 294 0.89 15.28 -15.64
CA GLU A 294 1.42 16.21 -16.66
C GLU A 294 0.99 15.83 -18.08
N SER A 295 0.72 14.55 -18.31
CA SER A 295 0.22 14.00 -19.58
C SER A 295 -1.30 13.80 -19.60
N GLY A 296 -2.04 14.27 -18.58
CA GLY A 296 -3.50 14.13 -18.52
C GLY A 296 -4.00 12.77 -18.02
N TYR A 297 -3.13 11.95 -17.42
CA TYR A 297 -3.46 10.59 -16.95
C TYR A 297 -3.25 10.40 -15.44
N CYS A 298 -3.78 9.30 -14.90
CA CYS A 298 -3.58 8.80 -13.53
C CYS A 298 -3.67 7.27 -13.50
N THR A 299 -3.08 6.60 -12.50
CA THR A 299 -3.41 5.18 -12.23
C THR A 299 -4.62 5.05 -11.32
N GLY A 300 -4.82 6.03 -10.43
CA GLY A 300 -5.84 5.97 -9.38
C GLY A 300 -5.51 4.96 -8.26
N HIS A 301 -4.33 4.35 -8.28
CA HIS A 301 -3.86 3.46 -7.23
C HIS A 301 -3.28 4.26 -6.06
N GLU A 302 -4.12 4.52 -5.06
CA GLU A 302 -3.78 5.39 -3.93
C GLU A 302 -3.81 4.58 -2.62
N PRO A 303 -2.78 3.75 -2.32
CA PRO A 303 -2.59 3.22 -0.98
C PRO A 303 -2.24 4.36 -0.02
N ASP A 304 -2.56 4.22 1.27
CA ASP A 304 -2.33 5.27 2.27
C ASP A 304 -0.82 5.62 2.41
N SER A 305 0.07 4.74 1.95
CA SER A 305 1.53 4.89 1.93
C SER A 305 2.12 5.40 0.61
N LEU A 306 1.31 5.95 -0.31
CA LEU A 306 1.73 6.32 -1.69
C LEU A 306 2.90 7.32 -1.79
N GLU A 307 3.15 8.11 -0.74
CA GLU A 307 4.28 9.05 -0.67
C GLU A 307 5.64 8.35 -0.75
N PHE A 308 5.72 7.10 -0.29
CA PHE A 308 6.97 6.34 -0.24
C PHE A 308 6.87 4.97 -0.91
N SER A 309 5.72 4.30 -0.82
CA SER A 309 5.53 2.98 -1.42
C SER A 309 5.66 3.02 -2.93
N THR A 310 6.24 1.97 -3.50
CA THR A 310 6.65 1.91 -4.90
C THR A 310 5.89 0.83 -5.67
N VAL A 311 5.88 0.94 -7.00
CA VAL A 311 5.21 -0.03 -7.89
C VAL A 311 5.69 -1.46 -7.64
N GLY A 312 7.00 -1.68 -7.52
CA GLY A 312 7.56 -3.00 -7.21
C GLY A 312 7.12 -3.53 -5.84
N GLY A 313 7.01 -2.64 -4.85
CA GLY A 313 6.46 -2.98 -3.54
C GLY A 313 5.00 -3.40 -3.64
N TRP A 314 4.17 -2.64 -4.36
CA TRP A 314 2.75 -2.95 -4.53
C TRP A 314 2.51 -4.31 -5.17
N VAL A 315 3.25 -4.64 -6.23
CA VAL A 315 3.20 -5.95 -6.87
C VAL A 315 3.64 -7.04 -5.89
N SER A 316 4.71 -6.81 -5.15
CA SER A 316 5.27 -7.79 -4.19
C SER A 316 4.31 -8.11 -3.04
N THR A 317 3.47 -7.16 -2.61
CA THR A 317 2.61 -7.30 -1.42
C THR A 317 1.11 -7.37 -1.73
N ARG A 318 0.72 -7.38 -3.02
CA ARG A 318 -0.68 -7.29 -3.45
C ARG A 318 -1.40 -6.06 -2.87
N ALA A 319 -0.78 -4.89 -2.99
CA ALA A 319 -1.32 -3.66 -2.41
C ALA A 319 -2.74 -3.33 -2.92
N SER A 320 -3.57 -2.81 -2.01
CA SER A 320 -4.90 -2.30 -2.30
C SER A 320 -4.94 -0.80 -2.11
N GLY A 321 -5.52 -0.09 -3.09
CA GLY A 321 -5.65 1.37 -3.06
C GLY A 321 -7.03 1.82 -2.60
N MET A 322 -7.13 3.03 -2.07
CA MET A 322 -8.39 3.64 -1.64
C MET A 322 -9.49 3.59 -2.70
N LYS A 323 -9.14 3.85 -3.96
CA LYS A 323 -10.09 4.03 -5.07
C LYS A 323 -10.31 2.77 -5.93
N LYS A 324 -9.98 1.59 -5.38
CA LYS A 324 -10.02 0.32 -6.14
C LYS A 324 -11.36 0.02 -6.80
N ASN A 325 -12.47 0.60 -6.34
CA ASN A 325 -13.79 0.38 -6.95
C ASN A 325 -13.88 0.87 -8.41
N ILE A 326 -13.07 1.89 -8.80
CA ILE A 326 -12.98 2.37 -10.18
C ILE A 326 -11.79 1.74 -10.91
N TYR A 327 -10.63 1.70 -10.25
CA TYR A 327 -9.35 1.38 -10.91
C TYR A 327 -8.90 -0.07 -10.77
N GLY A 328 -9.46 -0.80 -9.81
CA GLY A 328 -9.01 -2.14 -9.41
C GLY A 328 -7.89 -2.12 -8.36
N ASN A 329 -7.60 -3.30 -7.81
CA ASN A 329 -6.40 -3.52 -7.00
C ASN A 329 -5.16 -3.70 -7.90
N ILE A 330 -3.98 -3.90 -7.32
CA ILE A 330 -2.75 -4.01 -8.12
C ILE A 330 -2.78 -5.17 -9.14
N GLU A 331 -3.43 -6.29 -8.80
CA GLU A 331 -3.63 -7.43 -9.70
C GLU A 331 -4.52 -7.12 -10.91
N ASP A 332 -5.39 -6.12 -10.81
CA ASP A 332 -6.25 -5.67 -11.90
C ASP A 332 -5.53 -4.61 -12.77
N LEU A 333 -4.63 -3.85 -12.16
CA LEU A 333 -3.91 -2.74 -12.78
C LEU A 333 -2.69 -3.20 -13.58
N VAL A 334 -1.96 -4.20 -13.09
CA VAL A 334 -0.74 -4.69 -13.74
C VAL A 334 -1.07 -5.52 -14.97
N VAL A 335 -0.50 -5.12 -16.11
CA VAL A 335 -0.66 -5.80 -17.40
C VAL A 335 0.56 -6.66 -17.73
N HIS A 336 1.75 -6.25 -17.30
CA HIS A 336 3.01 -6.92 -17.63
C HIS A 336 4.08 -6.67 -16.56
N ILE A 337 4.94 -7.66 -16.30
CA ILE A 337 6.00 -7.62 -15.29
C ILE A 337 7.30 -8.14 -15.91
N LYS A 338 8.42 -7.45 -15.64
CA LYS A 338 9.77 -7.97 -15.83
C LYS A 338 10.44 -8.16 -14.48
N MET A 339 10.94 -9.37 -14.22
CA MET A 339 11.55 -9.74 -12.94
C MET A 339 12.88 -10.47 -13.15
N VAL A 340 13.91 -10.05 -12.42
CA VAL A 340 15.21 -10.73 -12.36
C VAL A 340 15.21 -11.73 -11.21
N THR A 341 15.51 -12.99 -11.50
CA THR A 341 15.68 -14.06 -10.51
C THR A 341 17.08 -14.66 -10.64
N PRO A 342 17.57 -15.42 -9.64
CA PRO A 342 18.86 -16.14 -9.77
C PRO A 342 18.93 -17.09 -10.97
N ARG A 343 17.78 -17.55 -11.47
CA ARG A 343 17.71 -18.47 -12.63
C ARG A 343 17.64 -17.75 -13.98
N GLY A 344 17.34 -16.45 -13.98
CA GLY A 344 17.17 -15.65 -15.19
C GLY A 344 15.99 -14.70 -15.10
N ILE A 345 15.62 -14.13 -16.25
CA ILE A 345 14.57 -13.11 -16.35
C ILE A 345 13.22 -13.80 -16.61
N ILE A 346 12.20 -13.41 -15.84
CA ILE A 346 10.80 -13.78 -16.08
C ILE A 346 10.11 -12.61 -16.76
N GLU A 347 9.61 -12.84 -17.97
CA GLU A 347 8.89 -11.84 -18.77
C GLU A 347 7.98 -12.54 -19.79
N LYS A 348 6.73 -12.08 -19.95
CA LYS A 348 5.85 -12.56 -21.02
C LYS A 348 6.24 -11.90 -22.35
N SER A 349 6.08 -12.63 -23.45
CA SER A 349 6.45 -12.14 -24.80
C SER A 349 5.46 -11.15 -25.42
N SER A 350 4.28 -10.93 -24.84
CA SER A 350 3.25 -10.04 -25.37
C SER A 350 2.46 -9.36 -24.25
N GLN A 351 1.86 -8.21 -24.56
CA GLN A 351 0.99 -7.46 -23.66
C GLN A 351 -0.50 -7.62 -23.99
N GLY A 352 -0.91 -8.83 -24.42
CA GLY A 352 -2.32 -9.11 -24.68
C GLY A 352 -3.16 -8.90 -23.41
N PRO A 353 -4.33 -8.24 -23.49
CA PRO A 353 -5.07 -7.78 -22.29
C PRO A 353 -5.64 -8.92 -21.43
N ARG A 354 -5.76 -10.13 -22.00
CA ARG A 354 -6.15 -11.35 -21.31
C ARG A 354 -5.65 -12.56 -22.11
N MET A 355 -5.07 -13.54 -21.43
CA MET A 355 -4.45 -14.71 -22.06
C MET A 355 -4.96 -16.02 -21.47
N SER A 356 -4.93 -17.09 -22.26
CA SER A 356 -5.17 -18.46 -21.81
C SER A 356 -4.02 -19.34 -22.29
N THR A 357 -2.86 -19.16 -21.66
CA THR A 357 -1.59 -19.81 -22.04
C THR A 357 -1.04 -20.64 -20.89
N GLY A 358 -1.93 -21.35 -20.18
CA GLY A 358 -1.63 -22.03 -18.91
C GLY A 358 -1.86 -21.13 -17.69
N PRO A 359 -1.33 -21.52 -16.51
CA PRO A 359 -1.40 -20.71 -15.30
C PRO A 359 -0.81 -19.32 -15.49
N ASP A 360 -1.44 -18.29 -14.93
CA ASP A 360 -0.92 -16.93 -15.05
C ASP A 360 0.30 -16.73 -14.14
N ILE A 361 1.49 -16.74 -14.75
CA ILE A 361 2.76 -16.56 -14.04
C ILE A 361 2.89 -15.20 -13.33
N HIS A 362 2.13 -14.16 -13.71
CA HIS A 362 2.14 -12.90 -12.95
C HIS A 362 1.63 -13.11 -11.52
N HIS A 363 0.69 -14.04 -11.30
CA HIS A 363 0.20 -14.39 -9.96
C HIS A 363 1.19 -15.23 -9.14
N PHE A 364 2.25 -15.76 -9.76
CA PHE A 364 3.35 -16.40 -9.02
C PHE A 364 4.30 -15.33 -8.45
N ILE A 365 4.35 -14.16 -9.09
CA ILE A 365 5.18 -13.01 -8.68
C ILE A 365 4.42 -12.11 -7.71
N MET A 366 3.14 -11.84 -7.98
CA MET A 366 2.32 -10.99 -7.12
C MET A 366 2.11 -11.62 -5.75
N GLY A 367 2.49 -10.91 -4.68
CA GLY A 367 2.45 -11.46 -3.32
C GLY A 367 3.66 -12.31 -2.95
N SER A 368 4.74 -12.28 -3.76
CA SER A 368 5.96 -13.03 -3.45
C SER A 368 6.86 -12.38 -2.39
N GLU A 369 6.57 -11.14 -1.99
CA GLU A 369 7.27 -10.43 -0.90
C GLU A 369 8.81 -10.45 -1.00
N GLY A 370 9.35 -10.32 -2.22
CA GLY A 370 10.80 -10.25 -2.48
C GLY A 370 11.53 -11.60 -2.39
N THR A 371 10.83 -12.71 -2.14
CA THR A 371 11.46 -14.04 -1.93
C THR A 371 11.94 -14.71 -3.20
N LEU A 372 11.47 -14.28 -4.38
CA LEU A 372 11.76 -14.93 -5.66
C LEU A 372 12.81 -14.17 -6.51
N GLY A 373 13.06 -12.89 -6.21
CA GLY A 373 13.88 -12.00 -7.03
C GLY A 373 13.39 -10.55 -7.00
N VAL A 374 13.81 -9.78 -8.01
CA VAL A 374 13.58 -8.33 -8.07
C VAL A 374 12.71 -7.98 -9.26
N ILE A 375 11.54 -7.39 -9.00
CA ILE A 375 10.73 -6.77 -10.04
C ILE A 375 11.42 -5.48 -10.46
N THR A 376 11.75 -5.35 -11.74
CA THR A 376 12.50 -4.19 -12.26
C THR A 376 11.62 -3.22 -13.02
N GLU A 377 10.63 -3.73 -13.75
CA GLU A 377 9.74 -2.94 -14.59
C GLU A 377 8.32 -3.54 -14.54
N ALA A 378 7.31 -2.69 -14.65
CA ALA A 378 5.92 -3.12 -14.78
C ALA A 378 5.18 -2.24 -15.79
N THR A 379 4.27 -2.84 -16.54
CA THR A 379 3.25 -2.11 -17.32
C THR A 379 1.97 -2.07 -16.52
N ILE A 380 1.44 -0.87 -16.28
CA ILE A 380 0.23 -0.62 -15.49
C ILE A 380 -0.81 0.12 -16.33
N LYS A 381 -2.09 -0.17 -16.08
CA LYS A 381 -3.20 0.58 -16.67
C LYS A 381 -3.18 2.02 -16.18
N ILE A 382 -3.50 2.94 -17.07
CA ILE A 382 -3.74 4.35 -16.76
C ILE A 382 -5.12 4.77 -17.25
N ARG A 383 -5.64 5.86 -16.70
CA ARG A 383 -6.92 6.44 -17.06
C ARG A 383 -6.74 7.95 -17.25
N PRO A 384 -7.59 8.60 -18.06
CA PRO A 384 -7.67 10.06 -18.03
C PRO A 384 -7.92 10.55 -16.60
N ILE A 385 -7.34 11.70 -16.24
CA ILE A 385 -7.63 12.35 -14.96
C ILE A 385 -9.15 12.60 -14.86
N PRO A 386 -9.80 12.27 -13.74
CA PRO A 386 -11.21 12.56 -13.56
C PRO A 386 -11.49 14.07 -13.65
N GLU A 387 -12.49 14.46 -14.44
CA GLU A 387 -12.92 15.86 -14.61
C GLU A 387 -13.35 16.48 -13.27
N TYR A 388 -14.02 15.69 -12.44
CA TYR A 388 -14.66 16.17 -11.23
C TYR A 388 -14.51 15.16 -10.08
N GLN A 389 -14.25 15.66 -8.88
CA GLN A 389 -14.25 14.90 -7.63
C GLN A 389 -15.30 15.49 -6.67
N LYS A 390 -16.02 14.63 -5.97
CA LYS A 390 -17.05 15.02 -5.00
C LYS A 390 -16.91 14.22 -3.72
N TYR A 391 -16.80 14.91 -2.59
CA TYR A 391 -16.81 14.29 -1.28
C TYR A 391 -18.22 14.29 -0.68
N GLY A 392 -18.50 13.29 0.14
CA GLY A 392 -19.75 13.17 0.87
C GLY A 392 -19.58 12.41 2.19
N SER A 393 -20.60 12.50 3.04
CA SER A 393 -20.71 11.63 4.21
C SER A 393 -22.16 11.30 4.55
N VAL A 394 -22.37 10.17 5.21
CA VAL A 394 -23.66 9.69 5.69
C VAL A 394 -23.53 9.22 7.13
N ALA A 395 -24.40 9.68 8.03
CA ALA A 395 -24.50 9.17 9.39
C ALA A 395 -25.59 8.09 9.49
N PHE A 396 -25.31 7.01 10.20
CA PHE A 396 -26.25 5.91 10.48
C PHE A 396 -26.52 5.78 11.98
N PRO A 397 -27.66 5.18 12.39
CA PRO A 397 -28.00 5.01 13.80
C PRO A 397 -27.00 4.14 14.58
N ASN A 398 -26.45 3.11 13.93
CA ASN A 398 -25.46 2.18 14.49
C ASN A 398 -24.60 1.57 13.38
N PHE A 399 -23.63 0.74 13.76
CA PHE A 399 -22.68 0.14 12.81
C PHE A 399 -23.35 -0.90 11.91
N GLU A 400 -24.29 -1.67 12.45
CA GLU A 400 -25.01 -2.73 11.73
C GLU A 400 -25.81 -2.18 10.56
N GLN A 401 -26.51 -1.06 10.75
CA GLN A 401 -27.24 -0.38 9.67
C GLN A 401 -26.29 0.17 8.60
N GLY A 402 -25.15 0.71 9.01
CA GLY A 402 -24.10 1.12 8.08
C GLY A 402 -23.58 -0.05 7.24
N VAL A 403 -23.29 -1.20 7.87
CA VAL A 403 -22.81 -2.41 7.18
C VAL A 403 -23.88 -2.93 6.22
N ALA A 404 -25.15 -2.96 6.63
CA ALA A 404 -26.26 -3.38 5.77
C ALA A 404 -26.43 -2.47 4.54
N CYS A 405 -26.25 -1.16 4.72
CA CYS A 405 -26.22 -0.19 3.62
C CYS A 405 -25.06 -0.46 2.65
N LEU A 406 -23.83 -0.58 3.16
CA LEU A 406 -22.65 -0.87 2.34
C LEU A 406 -22.81 -2.19 1.56
N ARG A 407 -23.41 -3.19 2.19
CA ARG A 407 -23.76 -4.47 1.56
C ARG A 407 -24.76 -4.31 0.43
N GLU A 408 -25.79 -3.48 0.60
CA GLU A 408 -26.79 -3.22 -0.44
C GLU A 408 -26.19 -2.41 -1.61
N ILE A 409 -25.31 -1.44 -1.32
CA ILE A 409 -24.53 -0.72 -2.33
C ILE A 409 -23.65 -1.70 -3.13
N ALA A 410 -22.97 -2.63 -2.46
CA ALA A 410 -22.17 -3.67 -3.11
C ALA A 410 -23.04 -4.59 -3.99
N LYS A 411 -24.20 -5.02 -3.48
CA LYS A 411 -25.16 -5.86 -4.22
C LYS A 411 -25.69 -5.17 -5.48
N GLN A 412 -25.92 -3.86 -5.42
CA GLN A 412 -26.32 -3.06 -6.59
C GLN A 412 -25.12 -2.67 -7.48
N ARG A 413 -23.89 -3.04 -7.09
CA ARG A 413 -22.64 -2.71 -7.79
C ARG A 413 -22.50 -1.23 -8.14
N CYS A 414 -22.97 -0.37 -7.23
CA CYS A 414 -22.92 1.07 -7.37
C CYS A 414 -22.05 1.70 -6.28
N ALA A 415 -20.96 1.03 -5.91
CA ALA A 415 -19.97 1.59 -4.99
C ALA A 415 -19.34 2.86 -5.62
N PRO A 416 -19.20 3.96 -4.86
CA PRO A 416 -18.43 5.13 -5.32
C PRO A 416 -16.94 4.79 -5.42
N ALA A 417 -16.11 5.74 -5.88
CA ALA A 417 -14.66 5.55 -5.97
C ALA A 417 -14.08 5.03 -4.65
N SER A 418 -14.50 5.63 -3.54
CA SER A 418 -14.24 5.12 -2.19
C SER A 418 -15.46 5.30 -1.28
N ILE A 419 -15.71 4.29 -0.45
CA ILE A 419 -16.71 4.30 0.62
C ILE A 419 -16.11 3.64 1.85
N ARG A 420 -16.09 4.35 2.98
CA ARG A 420 -15.48 3.87 4.23
C ARG A 420 -16.44 4.09 5.40
N LEU A 421 -16.87 3.02 6.06
CA LEU A 421 -17.77 3.09 7.22
C LEU A 421 -16.96 2.99 8.52
N MET A 422 -16.91 4.07 9.28
CA MET A 422 -16.21 4.11 10.57
C MET A 422 -17.18 3.85 11.73
N ASP A 423 -16.73 3.10 12.74
CA ASP A 423 -17.49 2.95 13.97
C ASP A 423 -17.50 4.25 14.80
N ASN A 424 -18.24 4.23 15.92
CA ASN A 424 -18.45 5.42 16.72
C ASN A 424 -17.16 6.01 17.30
N GLN A 425 -16.21 5.18 17.72
CA GLN A 425 -14.94 5.65 18.30
C GLN A 425 -14.11 6.42 17.28
N GLN A 426 -14.06 5.94 16.03
CA GLN A 426 -13.42 6.67 14.94
C GLN A 426 -14.16 7.96 14.56
N PHE A 427 -15.49 7.97 14.62
CA PHE A 427 -16.26 9.21 14.44
C PHE A 427 -15.91 10.26 15.52
N GLN A 428 -15.87 9.85 16.79
CA GLN A 428 -15.48 10.74 17.90
C GLN A 428 -14.03 11.23 17.75
N PHE A 429 -13.12 10.35 17.34
CA PHE A 429 -11.73 10.71 17.03
C PHE A 429 -11.65 11.75 15.90
N GLY A 430 -12.36 11.53 14.79
CA GLY A 430 -12.43 12.50 13.68
C GLY A 430 -13.00 13.86 14.12
N HIS A 431 -13.91 13.88 15.10
CA HIS A 431 -14.40 15.12 15.70
C HIS A 431 -13.34 15.81 16.57
N ALA A 432 -12.54 15.04 17.32
CA ALA A 432 -11.46 15.55 18.16
C ALA A 432 -10.31 16.20 17.37
N LEU A 433 -10.18 15.85 16.09
CA LEU A 433 -9.19 16.40 15.15
C LEU A 433 -9.71 17.63 14.37
N LYS A 434 -10.83 18.23 14.76
CA LYS A 434 -11.30 19.48 14.13
C LYS A 434 -10.36 20.65 14.48
N PRO A 435 -9.85 21.41 13.49
CA PRO A 435 -8.97 22.54 13.76
C PRO A 435 -9.74 23.75 14.30
N GLN A 436 -9.06 24.61 15.06
CA GLN A 436 -9.65 25.80 15.70
C GLN A 436 -10.28 26.82 14.71
N VAL A 437 -9.95 26.73 13.43
CA VAL A 437 -10.49 27.60 12.35
C VAL A 437 -11.92 27.21 11.95
N SER A 438 -12.53 26.19 12.55
CA SER A 438 -13.96 25.95 12.42
C SER A 438 -14.72 27.16 13.00
N SER A 439 -15.14 28.06 12.11
CA SER A 439 -15.85 29.31 12.37
C SER A 439 -16.86 29.22 13.52
N ILE A 440 -17.07 30.33 14.22
CA ILE A 440 -18.16 30.50 15.21
C ILE A 440 -19.52 30.08 14.62
N PHE A 441 -19.71 30.22 13.30
CA PHE A 441 -20.89 29.75 12.56
C PHE A 441 -20.99 28.20 12.49
N THR A 442 -19.88 27.47 12.37
CA THR A 442 -19.88 26.00 12.37
C THR A 442 -20.19 25.42 13.75
N SER A 443 -19.77 26.06 14.84
CA SER A 443 -20.13 25.62 16.20
C SER A 443 -21.63 25.77 16.49
N PHE A 444 -22.26 26.82 15.95
CA PHE A 444 -23.72 27.01 16.03
C PHE A 444 -24.48 25.94 15.21
N LEU A 445 -24.00 25.62 14.01
CA LEU A 445 -24.53 24.53 13.17
C LEU A 445 -24.29 23.14 13.74
N ASP A 446 -23.15 22.89 14.40
CA ASP A 446 -22.85 21.63 15.08
C ASP A 446 -23.72 21.47 16.34
N GLY A 447 -24.00 22.55 17.07
CA GLY A 447 -24.99 22.58 18.15
C GLY A 447 -26.41 22.28 17.65
N LEU A 448 -26.83 22.88 16.54
CA LEU A 448 -28.12 22.63 15.87
C LEU A 448 -28.24 21.22 15.28
N LYS A 449 -27.17 20.69 14.68
CA LYS A 449 -27.11 19.31 14.17
C LYS A 449 -27.12 18.30 15.32
N LYS A 450 -26.32 18.52 16.36
CA LYS A 450 -26.33 17.68 17.57
C LYS A 450 -27.73 17.70 18.19
N PHE A 451 -28.38 18.86 18.28
CA PHE A 451 -29.75 18.99 18.74
C PHE A 451 -30.76 18.27 17.82
N TYR A 452 -30.68 18.41 16.49
CA TYR A 452 -31.60 17.77 15.55
C TYR A 452 -31.43 16.24 15.50
N ILE A 453 -30.18 15.75 15.48
CA ILE A 453 -29.82 14.34 15.47
C ILE A 453 -30.25 13.66 16.78
N THR A 454 -30.02 14.30 17.93
CA THR A 454 -30.33 13.71 19.24
C THR A 454 -31.77 13.92 19.70
N LYS A 455 -32.38 15.09 19.46
CA LYS A 455 -33.76 15.38 19.90
C LYS A 455 -34.84 15.09 18.87
N PHE A 456 -34.57 15.21 17.57
CA PHE A 456 -35.61 15.14 16.53
C PHE A 456 -35.57 13.83 15.72
N LYS A 457 -34.39 13.19 15.61
CA LYS A 457 -34.19 11.91 14.92
C LYS A 457 -33.82 10.75 15.85
N GLY A 458 -33.47 11.03 17.11
CA GLY A 458 -33.27 10.03 18.16
C GLY A 458 -32.02 9.16 18.01
N PHE A 459 -30.97 9.61 17.31
CA PHE A 459 -29.72 8.85 17.23
C PHE A 459 -28.96 8.99 18.54
N ASP A 460 -28.52 7.87 19.10
CA ASP A 460 -27.60 7.85 20.22
C ASP A 460 -26.19 8.27 19.75
N PRO A 461 -25.63 9.39 20.24
CA PRO A 461 -24.27 9.82 19.91
C PRO A 461 -23.18 8.80 20.21
N ASN A 462 -23.43 7.83 21.09
CA ASN A 462 -22.48 6.79 21.46
C ASN A 462 -22.57 5.54 20.56
N GLN A 463 -23.61 5.45 19.72
CA GLN A 463 -23.81 4.33 18.80
C GLN A 463 -23.68 4.75 17.34
N LEU A 464 -23.90 6.03 17.03
CA LEU A 464 -23.90 6.51 15.65
C LEU A 464 -22.61 6.16 14.91
N THR A 465 -22.72 5.92 13.62
CA THR A 465 -21.57 5.64 12.74
C THR A 465 -21.61 6.52 11.51
N VAL A 466 -20.48 6.66 10.82
CA VAL A 466 -20.38 7.55 9.66
C VAL A 466 -19.70 6.84 8.50
N ALA A 467 -20.32 6.89 7.32
CA ALA A 467 -19.66 6.55 6.07
C ALA A 467 -19.09 7.83 5.42
N THR A 468 -17.84 7.81 5.00
CA THR A 468 -17.25 8.83 4.12
C THR A 468 -17.25 8.32 2.68
N LEU A 469 -17.53 9.22 1.73
CA LEU A 469 -17.75 8.93 0.32
C LEU A 469 -16.85 9.83 -0.54
N LEU A 470 -16.24 9.25 -1.57
CA LEU A 470 -15.54 9.96 -2.62
C LEU A 470 -16.03 9.43 -3.97
N PHE A 471 -16.54 10.32 -4.80
CA PHE A 471 -16.92 10.07 -6.18
C PHE A 471 -15.96 10.80 -7.10
N GLU A 472 -15.62 10.20 -8.24
CA GLU A 472 -14.83 10.88 -9.27
C GLU A 472 -15.12 10.37 -10.67
N GLY A 473 -14.96 11.25 -11.66
CA GLY A 473 -15.25 10.98 -13.07
C GLY A 473 -15.87 12.19 -13.76
N ASP A 474 -16.67 11.94 -14.80
CA ASP A 474 -17.44 12.99 -15.49
C ASP A 474 -18.46 13.62 -14.54
N ARG A 475 -18.56 14.95 -14.53
CA ARG A 475 -19.35 15.68 -13.52
C ARG A 475 -20.82 15.21 -13.45
N GLU A 476 -21.47 15.02 -14.58
CA GLU A 476 -22.87 14.60 -14.63
C GLU A 476 -23.08 13.20 -14.04
N LYS A 477 -22.21 12.24 -14.39
CA LYS A 477 -22.25 10.87 -13.87
C LYS A 477 -22.01 10.85 -12.36
N VAL A 478 -21.06 11.65 -11.89
CA VAL A 478 -20.75 11.78 -10.45
C VAL A 478 -21.99 12.24 -9.67
N LEU A 479 -22.70 13.27 -10.13
CA LEU A 479 -23.87 13.80 -9.41
C LEU A 479 -25.07 12.82 -9.43
N GLN A 480 -25.27 12.11 -10.54
CA GLN A 480 -26.30 11.06 -10.63
C GLN A 480 -25.99 9.89 -9.70
N HIS A 481 -24.72 9.45 -9.68
CA HIS A 481 -24.24 8.36 -8.83
C HIS A 481 -24.29 8.74 -7.34
N GLU A 482 -23.91 9.97 -7.00
CA GLU A 482 -24.04 10.53 -5.65
C GLU A 482 -25.48 10.41 -5.16
N LYS A 483 -26.45 10.89 -5.96
CA LYS A 483 -27.88 10.78 -5.63
C LYS A 483 -28.31 9.33 -5.39
N GLN A 484 -27.91 8.41 -6.28
CA GLN A 484 -28.26 6.99 -6.14
C GLN A 484 -27.77 6.42 -4.80
N VAL A 485 -26.51 6.68 -4.42
CA VAL A 485 -25.93 6.17 -3.18
C VAL A 485 -26.64 6.75 -1.95
N TYR A 486 -26.96 8.05 -1.96
CA TYR A 486 -27.72 8.68 -0.88
C TYR A 486 -29.15 8.13 -0.76
N ASP A 487 -29.83 7.88 -1.89
CA ASP A 487 -31.18 7.31 -1.93
C ASP A 487 -31.19 5.86 -1.39
N ILE A 488 -30.13 5.08 -1.62
CA ILE A 488 -29.96 3.75 -0.99
C ILE A 488 -29.76 3.92 0.52
N ALA A 489 -28.84 4.80 0.92
CA ALA A 489 -28.51 4.99 2.33
C ALA A 489 -29.71 5.42 3.18
N ALA A 490 -30.60 6.25 2.62
CA ALA A 490 -31.83 6.67 3.28
C ALA A 490 -32.72 5.49 3.71
N LYS A 491 -32.71 4.37 2.97
CA LYS A 491 -33.48 3.15 3.29
C LYS A 491 -32.97 2.42 4.54
N PHE A 492 -31.73 2.69 4.94
CA PHE A 492 -31.08 2.15 6.15
C PHE A 492 -30.99 3.21 7.27
N GLY A 493 -31.84 4.24 7.21
CA GLY A 493 -31.81 5.35 8.16
C GLY A 493 -30.64 6.30 7.98
N GLY A 494 -29.88 6.20 6.89
CA GLY A 494 -28.76 7.07 6.59
C GLY A 494 -29.20 8.53 6.38
N LEU A 495 -28.48 9.47 7.00
CA LEU A 495 -28.69 10.90 6.84
C LEU A 495 -27.44 11.55 6.28
N ALA A 496 -27.59 12.42 5.28
CA ALA A 496 -26.47 13.17 4.74
C ALA A 496 -25.80 14.02 5.84
N ALA A 497 -24.50 13.81 6.04
CA ALA A 497 -23.71 14.45 7.10
C ALA A 497 -22.77 15.55 6.57
N GLY A 498 -22.83 15.86 5.28
CA GLY A 498 -22.13 16.98 4.64
C GLY A 498 -20.78 16.60 4.01
N GLU A 499 -20.38 17.40 3.03
CA GLU A 499 -19.14 17.22 2.26
C GLU A 499 -17.88 17.41 3.10
N ASP A 500 -17.85 18.42 3.98
CA ASP A 500 -16.69 18.75 4.83
C ASP A 500 -16.21 17.57 5.67
N ASN A 501 -17.14 16.75 6.18
CA ASN A 501 -16.81 15.56 6.96
C ASN A 501 -16.19 14.47 6.09
N GLY A 502 -16.70 14.30 4.87
CA GLY A 502 -16.12 13.41 3.86
C GLY A 502 -14.69 13.82 3.54
N GLN A 503 -14.52 15.07 3.08
CA GLN A 503 -13.22 15.61 2.70
C GLN A 503 -12.20 15.52 3.85
N ARG A 504 -12.58 15.89 5.07
CA ARG A 504 -11.70 15.77 6.24
C ARG A 504 -11.28 14.33 6.51
N GLY A 505 -12.22 13.38 6.44
CA GLY A 505 -11.91 11.96 6.64
C GLY A 505 -10.89 11.44 5.63
N TYR A 506 -10.97 11.87 4.37
CA TYR A 506 -9.98 11.52 3.35
C TYR A 506 -8.62 12.16 3.60
N LEU A 507 -8.58 13.47 3.90
CA LEU A 507 -7.33 14.17 4.21
C LEU A 507 -6.61 13.60 5.45
N LEU A 508 -7.36 13.16 6.46
CA LEU A 508 -6.81 12.55 7.68
C LEU A 508 -6.05 11.25 7.43
N THR A 509 -6.35 10.55 6.33
CA THR A 509 -5.76 9.25 5.99
C THR A 509 -4.24 9.30 5.96
N TYR A 510 -3.66 10.36 5.37
CA TYR A 510 -2.20 10.53 5.24
C TYR A 510 -1.52 11.02 6.53
N VAL A 511 -2.29 11.48 7.51
CA VAL A 511 -1.77 12.09 8.74
C VAL A 511 -1.85 11.14 9.94
N ILE A 512 -2.73 10.13 9.92
CA ILE A 512 -2.91 9.18 11.03
C ILE A 512 -1.61 8.45 11.39
N ALA A 513 -0.78 8.09 10.40
CA ALA A 513 0.49 7.41 10.67
C ALA A 513 1.45 8.24 11.54
N TYR A 514 1.40 9.58 11.47
CA TYR A 514 2.18 10.49 12.32
C TYR A 514 1.70 10.52 13.78
N ILE A 515 0.46 10.11 14.05
CA ILE A 515 -0.09 10.07 15.42
C ILE A 515 0.56 8.94 16.22
N ARG A 516 1.05 7.88 15.57
CA ARG A 516 1.80 6.81 16.23
C ARG A 516 3.03 7.36 16.94
N ASP A 517 3.84 8.19 16.26
CA ASP A 517 5.04 8.80 16.84
C ASP A 517 4.68 9.67 18.06
N LEU A 518 3.57 10.42 17.99
CA LEU A 518 3.06 11.18 19.14
C LEU A 518 2.66 10.24 20.29
N GLY A 519 1.96 9.14 19.99
CA GLY A 519 1.60 8.14 21.00
C GLY A 519 2.82 7.57 21.71
N LEU A 520 3.86 7.22 20.95
CA LEU A 520 5.12 6.70 21.48
C LEU A 520 5.80 7.68 22.44
N GLU A 521 5.73 9.00 22.17
CA GLU A 521 6.24 10.01 23.10
C GLU A 521 5.54 10.02 24.47
N TYR A 522 4.31 9.51 24.55
CA TYR A 522 3.43 9.58 25.73
C TYR A 522 2.95 8.21 26.22
N TYR A 523 3.82 7.20 26.12
CA TYR A 523 3.58 5.84 26.63
C TYR A 523 2.37 5.12 25.99
N ILE A 524 2.02 5.46 24.75
CA ILE A 524 1.00 4.75 23.97
C ILE A 524 1.67 3.88 22.92
N LEU A 525 1.41 2.58 23.00
CA LEU A 525 1.67 1.63 21.92
C LEU A 525 0.40 1.48 21.10
N GLY A 526 0.53 1.37 19.79
CA GLY A 526 -0.61 1.08 18.93
C GLY A 526 -0.22 0.81 17.49
N GLU A 527 -1.05 -0.01 16.85
CA GLU A 527 -0.88 -0.47 15.48
C GLU A 527 -2.26 -0.60 14.84
N SER A 528 -2.26 -0.66 13.52
CA SER A 528 -3.40 -1.10 12.74
C SER A 528 -3.18 -2.49 12.18
N PHE A 529 -4.26 -3.23 12.01
CA PHE A 529 -4.26 -4.50 11.30
C PHE A 529 -5.59 -4.68 10.56
N GLU A 530 -5.64 -5.61 9.62
CA GLU A 530 -6.77 -5.76 8.72
C GLU A 530 -7.10 -7.21 8.39
N THR A 531 -8.30 -7.40 7.85
CA THR A 531 -8.76 -8.67 7.32
C THR A 531 -9.81 -8.45 6.24
N SER A 532 -10.16 -9.51 5.50
CA SER A 532 -11.34 -9.52 4.64
C SER A 532 -12.27 -10.66 5.05
N ALA A 533 -13.58 -10.41 5.03
CA ALA A 533 -14.56 -11.36 5.51
C ALA A 533 -15.83 -11.39 4.65
N PRO A 534 -16.50 -12.55 4.55
CA PRO A 534 -17.84 -12.64 3.97
C PRO A 534 -18.83 -11.69 4.68
N TRP A 535 -19.82 -11.19 3.92
CA TRP A 535 -20.77 -10.19 4.42
C TRP A 535 -21.52 -10.59 5.70
N ASP A 536 -21.87 -11.86 5.83
CA ASP A 536 -22.59 -12.43 6.98
C ASP A 536 -21.72 -12.55 8.24
N ARG A 537 -20.41 -12.36 8.12
CA ARG A 537 -19.45 -12.44 9.23
C ARG A 537 -18.99 -11.07 9.74
N VAL A 538 -19.16 -10.01 8.96
CA VAL A 538 -18.55 -8.68 9.22
C VAL A 538 -18.90 -8.14 10.61
N VAL A 539 -20.18 -8.08 10.96
CA VAL A 539 -20.65 -7.49 12.22
C VAL A 539 -20.12 -8.27 13.43
N ASP A 540 -20.26 -9.59 13.39
CA ASP A 540 -19.84 -10.46 14.49
C ASP A 540 -18.31 -10.44 14.65
N LEU A 541 -17.56 -10.47 13.55
CA LEU A 541 -16.10 -10.37 13.56
C LEU A 541 -15.66 -9.04 14.19
N CYS A 542 -16.22 -7.91 13.74
CA CYS A 542 -15.92 -6.60 14.32
C CYS A 542 -16.17 -6.53 15.83
N ARG A 543 -17.30 -7.06 16.30
CA ARG A 543 -17.63 -7.07 17.73
C ARG A 543 -16.67 -7.98 18.51
N ASN A 544 -16.50 -9.22 18.06
CA ASN A 544 -15.74 -10.23 18.78
C ASN A 544 -14.24 -9.90 18.84
N VAL A 545 -13.65 -9.35 17.77
CA VAL A 545 -12.25 -8.90 17.76
C VAL A 545 -12.04 -7.75 18.75
N LYS A 546 -12.94 -6.76 18.78
CA LYS A 546 -12.83 -5.65 19.75
C LYS A 546 -12.95 -6.14 21.19
N GLU A 547 -13.93 -7.00 21.46
CA GLU A 547 -14.09 -7.61 22.78
C GLU A 547 -12.89 -8.49 23.19
N ARG A 548 -12.29 -9.21 22.24
CA ARG A 548 -11.07 -9.99 22.48
C ARG A 548 -9.93 -9.11 22.93
N ILE A 549 -9.66 -8.02 22.21
CA ILE A 549 -8.61 -7.06 22.55
C ILE A 549 -8.82 -6.50 23.95
N THR A 550 -10.03 -6.03 24.27
CA THR A 550 -10.34 -5.50 25.59
C THR A 550 -10.11 -6.53 26.70
N ARG A 551 -10.52 -7.79 26.48
CA ARG A 551 -10.34 -8.87 27.45
C ARG A 551 -8.86 -9.21 27.65
N GLU A 552 -8.11 -9.40 26.58
CA GLU A 552 -6.67 -9.73 26.61
C GLU A 552 -5.86 -8.66 27.31
N CYS A 553 -6.09 -7.38 27.01
CA CYS A 553 -5.44 -6.26 27.69
C CYS A 553 -5.73 -6.28 29.20
N LYS A 554 -6.98 -6.52 29.59
CA LYS A 554 -7.38 -6.59 31.01
C LYS A 554 -6.68 -7.76 31.73
N GLU A 555 -6.64 -8.93 31.11
CA GLU A 555 -5.97 -10.13 31.66
C GLU A 555 -4.45 -9.93 31.79
N LYS A 556 -3.85 -9.15 30.89
CA LYS A 556 -2.42 -8.80 30.90
C LYS A 556 -2.07 -7.57 31.77
N GLY A 557 -3.04 -7.06 32.53
CA GLY A 557 -2.81 -6.00 33.52
C GLY A 557 -2.73 -4.59 32.96
N VAL A 558 -3.19 -4.34 31.73
CA VAL A 558 -3.31 -2.98 31.17
C VAL A 558 -4.32 -2.19 32.02
N GLN A 559 -3.88 -1.03 32.51
CA GLN A 559 -4.60 -0.26 33.54
C GLN A 559 -5.85 0.46 33.00
N PHE A 560 -5.81 0.87 31.73
CA PHE A 560 -6.90 1.57 31.05
C PHE A 560 -7.51 0.69 29.97
N ALA A 561 -8.79 0.88 29.66
CA ALA A 561 -9.39 0.21 28.52
C ALA A 561 -8.61 0.58 27.24
N PRO A 562 -8.24 -0.40 26.40
CA PRO A 562 -7.54 -0.10 25.15
C PRO A 562 -8.48 0.61 24.18
N LEU A 563 -7.92 1.47 23.34
CA LEU A 563 -8.59 1.85 22.09
C LEU A 563 -8.64 0.61 21.21
N SER A 564 -9.84 0.14 20.90
CA SER A 564 -10.08 -0.95 19.96
C SER A 564 -11.25 -0.54 19.08
N THR A 565 -10.95 -0.09 17.86
CA THR A 565 -11.93 0.48 16.92
C THR A 565 -11.76 -0.13 15.55
N CYS A 566 -12.81 -0.09 14.72
CA CYS A 566 -12.79 -0.65 13.38
C CYS A 566 -13.51 0.25 12.36
N ARG A 567 -13.17 0.03 11.09
CA ARG A 567 -13.89 0.56 9.93
C ARG A 567 -13.97 -0.48 8.82
N VAL A 568 -15.03 -0.44 8.03
CA VAL A 568 -15.09 -1.12 6.73
C VAL A 568 -14.45 -0.20 5.69
N THR A 569 -13.35 -0.62 5.08
CA THR A 569 -12.56 0.22 4.15
C THR A 569 -12.84 -0.07 2.68
N GLN A 570 -13.21 -1.31 2.37
CA GLN A 570 -13.50 -1.75 1.00
C GLN A 570 -14.70 -2.68 0.99
N ILE A 571 -15.46 -2.64 -0.10
CA ILE A 571 -16.61 -3.50 -0.34
C ILE A 571 -16.41 -4.29 -1.62
N TYR A 572 -16.79 -5.56 -1.61
CA TYR A 572 -16.68 -6.50 -2.73
C TYR A 572 -18.03 -7.20 -2.91
N ASP A 573 -18.18 -7.91 -4.03
CA ASP A 573 -19.37 -8.76 -4.25
C ASP A 573 -19.54 -9.76 -3.09
N ALA A 574 -18.45 -10.44 -2.71
CA ALA A 574 -18.47 -11.54 -1.74
C ALA A 574 -18.30 -11.12 -0.27
N GLY A 575 -17.90 -9.87 0.00
CA GLY A 575 -17.57 -9.48 1.36
C GLY A 575 -17.00 -8.07 1.48
N ALA A 576 -16.26 -7.83 2.55
CA ALA A 576 -15.70 -6.53 2.87
C ALA A 576 -14.30 -6.63 3.47
N CYS A 577 -13.50 -5.59 3.28
CA CYS A 577 -12.26 -5.39 4.03
C CYS A 577 -12.57 -4.63 5.33
N ILE A 578 -12.07 -5.13 6.44
CA ILE A 578 -12.24 -4.58 7.79
C ILE A 578 -10.86 -4.18 8.28
N TYR A 579 -10.74 -2.95 8.77
CA TYR A 579 -9.49 -2.37 9.25
C TYR A 579 -9.67 -1.94 10.70
N PHE A 580 -8.79 -2.43 11.58
CA PHE A 580 -8.81 -2.18 13.01
C PHE A 580 -7.67 -1.24 13.41
N TYR A 581 -7.89 -0.47 14.47
CA TYR A 581 -6.82 0.17 15.23
C TYR A 581 -6.89 -0.33 16.67
N PHE A 582 -5.73 -0.73 17.19
CA PHE A 582 -5.52 -1.14 18.56
C PHE A 582 -4.44 -0.26 19.18
N ALA A 583 -4.75 0.40 20.31
CA ALA A 583 -3.76 1.15 21.07
C ALA A 583 -4.04 1.09 22.57
N PHE A 584 -2.99 1.14 23.39
CA PHE A 584 -3.12 1.17 24.84
C PHE A 584 -1.97 1.92 25.51
N ASN A 585 -2.24 2.39 26.73
CA ASN A 585 -1.25 3.00 27.59
C ASN A 585 -0.49 1.91 28.35
N TYR A 586 0.82 1.81 28.12
CA TYR A 586 1.64 0.72 28.66
C TYR A 586 2.30 1.07 29.99
N ARG A 587 2.02 2.24 30.60
CA ARG A 587 2.59 2.59 31.89
C ARG A 587 2.29 1.54 32.96
N GLY A 588 3.34 1.12 33.65
CA GLY A 588 3.26 0.11 34.72
C GLY A 588 3.34 -1.34 34.21
N ILE A 589 3.42 -1.57 32.90
CA ILE A 589 3.69 -2.87 32.31
C ILE A 589 5.20 -3.09 32.20
N SER A 590 5.69 -4.25 32.66
CA SER A 590 7.12 -4.57 32.67
C SER A 590 7.68 -4.85 31.28
N ASP A 591 6.93 -5.56 30.44
CA ASP A 591 7.29 -5.89 29.05
C ASP A 591 6.13 -5.50 28.11
N PRO A 592 6.08 -4.22 27.68
CA PRO A 592 4.95 -3.70 26.94
C PRO A 592 4.87 -4.24 25.51
N LEU A 593 6.01 -4.62 24.90
CA LEU A 593 6.05 -5.20 23.56
C LEU A 593 5.47 -6.60 23.55
N THR A 594 5.85 -7.46 24.50
CA THR A 594 5.28 -8.81 24.62
C THR A 594 3.76 -8.75 24.85
N VAL A 595 3.28 -7.81 25.67
CA VAL A 595 1.83 -7.61 25.87
C VAL A 595 1.14 -7.20 24.57
N PHE A 596 1.74 -6.28 23.81
CA PHE A 596 1.23 -5.86 22.50
C PHE A 596 1.17 -7.04 21.52
N GLU A 597 2.27 -7.75 21.30
CA GLU A 597 2.40 -8.85 20.33
C GLU A 597 1.43 -10.00 20.64
N GLN A 598 1.33 -10.40 21.91
CA GLN A 598 0.39 -11.47 22.30
C GLN A 598 -1.07 -11.04 22.12
N THR A 599 -1.40 -9.77 22.36
CA THR A 599 -2.76 -9.24 22.18
C THR A 599 -3.12 -9.14 20.70
N GLU A 600 -2.18 -8.67 19.87
CA GLU A 600 -2.33 -8.64 18.42
C GLU A 600 -2.54 -10.05 17.87
N TRP A 601 -1.69 -11.01 18.26
CA TRP A 601 -1.83 -12.42 17.87
C TRP A 601 -3.17 -13.03 18.28
N ALA A 602 -3.61 -12.75 19.51
CA ALA A 602 -4.90 -13.19 20.01
C ALA A 602 -6.09 -12.63 19.20
N SER A 603 -5.94 -11.42 18.64
CA SER A 603 -6.95 -10.80 17.79
C SER A 603 -7.12 -11.55 16.46
N TYR A 604 -6.01 -12.04 15.87
CA TYR A 604 -6.04 -12.86 14.65
C TYR A 604 -6.77 -14.20 14.87
N GLY A 605 -6.57 -14.84 16.03
CA GLY A 605 -7.23 -16.10 16.37
C GLY A 605 -8.76 -16.03 16.54
N SER A 606 -9.35 -14.83 16.52
CA SER A 606 -10.81 -14.62 16.66
C SER A 606 -11.53 -14.47 15.31
N SER A 607 -10.81 -14.58 14.20
CA SER A 607 -11.32 -14.47 12.82
C SER A 607 -11.80 -15.79 12.20
N GLY A 608 -11.61 -16.91 12.92
CA GLY A 608 -12.01 -18.27 12.53
C GLY A 608 -13.46 -18.63 12.77
#